data_AF-A0AAV8WID3-F1
#
_entry.id   AF-A0AAV8WID3-F1
#
_cell.length_a   1.000
_cell.length_b   1.000
_cell.length_c   1.000
_cell.angle_alpha   90.00
_cell.angle_beta   90.00
_cell.angle_gamma   90.00
#
_symmetry.space_group_name_H-M   'P 1'
#
loop_
_entity.id
_entity.type
_entity.pdbx_description
1 polymer ?
#
loop_
_entity_poly.entity_id
_entity_poly.type
_entity_poly.pdbx_seq_one_letter_code
_entity_poly.pdbx_strand_id
1 'polypeptide(L)'
;MEDPQVLQKKLYFLLEQLQNMARDLPPKYQMRLPYELLSNLANCLLNETVFEIVKGLLEIQHVTEQHLYQQRLQFINSKKIQEQEILKQYEHNTDKKIEQLQKFMILQKDELKAFDMNLVLQLDQKVADQQQILEKAGVPGFYLTKNPLEIKVQMHLLDFLLRLSRMSVPI
;
A
#
# COMPACT_ATOMS: atom_id res chain seq x y z
N MET A 1 -32.80 14.22 5.37
CA MET A 1 -31.73 15.24 5.28
C MET A 1 -31.30 15.52 6.71
N GLU A 2 -30.02 15.36 7.02
CA GLU A 2 -29.49 15.68 8.36
C GLU A 2 -29.66 17.17 8.64
N ASP A 3 -29.87 17.52 9.92
CA ASP A 3 -29.98 18.91 10.38
C ASP A 3 -28.68 19.67 10.05
N PRO A 4 -28.75 20.87 9.43
CA PRO A 4 -27.57 21.71 9.17
C PRO A 4 -26.65 21.91 10.39
N GLN A 5 -27.21 21.95 11.61
CA GLN A 5 -26.40 22.08 12.83
C GLN A 5 -25.58 20.82 13.13
N VAL A 6 -26.14 19.64 12.83
CA VAL A 6 -25.45 18.35 13.01
C VAL A 6 -24.31 18.20 11.99
N LEU A 7 -24.58 18.55 10.72
CA LEU A 7 -23.55 18.55 9.67
C LEU A 7 -22.40 19.51 10.00
N GLN A 8 -22.71 20.70 10.53
CA GLN A 8 -21.71 21.66 10.94
C GLN A 8 -20.85 21.16 12.11
N LYS A 9 -21.45 20.52 13.13
CA LYS A 9 -20.69 19.89 14.24
C LYS A 9 -19.79 18.78 13.73
N LYS A 10 -20.29 17.92 12.85
CA LYS A 10 -19.51 16.84 12.21
C LYS A 10 -18.33 17.40 11.43
N LEU A 11 -18.54 18.47 10.65
CA LEU A 11 -17.47 19.12 9.88
C LEU A 11 -16.38 19.67 10.79
N TYR A 12 -16.75 20.40 11.85
CA TYR A 12 -15.77 20.95 12.80
C TYR A 12 -14.97 19.85 13.50
N PHE A 13 -15.65 18.78 13.93
CA PHE A 13 -14.99 17.62 14.51
C PHE A 13 -13.98 16.99 13.55
N LEU A 14 -14.39 16.70 12.31
CA LEU A 14 -13.52 16.09 11.30
C LEU A 14 -12.30 16.98 11.00
N LEU A 15 -12.52 18.29 10.84
CA LEU A 15 -11.45 19.24 10.58
C LEU A 15 -10.45 19.32 11.75
N GLU A 16 -10.94 19.41 12.98
CA GLU A 16 -10.10 19.43 14.17
C GLU A 16 -9.23 18.17 14.27
N GLN A 17 -9.83 16.99 14.05
CA GLN A 17 -9.08 15.73 14.06
C GLN A 17 -8.03 15.69 12.94
N LEU A 18 -8.36 16.13 11.73
CA LEU A 18 -7.40 16.22 10.62
C LEU A 18 -6.23 17.16 10.95
N GLN A 19 -6.49 18.31 11.56
CA GLN A 19 -5.46 19.25 11.98
C GLN A 19 -4.57 18.69 13.10
N ASN A 20 -5.15 17.96 14.06
CA ASN A 20 -4.40 17.28 15.11
C ASN A 20 -3.45 16.25 14.50
N MET A 21 -3.97 15.36 13.65
CA MET A 21 -3.16 14.33 13.01
C MET A 21 -2.07 14.93 12.09
N ALA A 22 -2.36 16.03 11.38
CA ALA A 22 -1.36 16.71 10.55
C ALA A 22 -0.25 17.38 11.37
N ARG A 23 -0.54 17.87 12.59
CA ARG A 23 0.44 18.46 13.50
C ARG A 23 1.42 17.45 14.07
N ASP A 24 1.01 16.18 14.19
CA ASP A 24 1.86 15.10 14.69
C ASP A 24 2.84 14.57 13.63
N LEU A 25 2.73 15.02 12.37
CA LEU A 25 3.63 14.61 11.30
C LEU A 25 4.97 15.37 11.33
N PRO A 26 6.05 14.76 10.82
CA PRO A 26 7.29 15.48 10.54
C PRO A 26 7.08 16.72 9.65
N PRO A 27 7.82 17.83 9.86
CA PRO A 27 7.59 19.11 9.17
C PRO A 27 7.52 19.02 7.65
N LYS A 28 8.36 18.17 7.03
CA LYS A 28 8.38 17.95 5.58
C LYS A 28 7.06 17.45 4.99
N TYR A 29 6.24 16.75 5.77
CA TYR A 29 4.91 16.28 5.36
C TYR A 29 3.83 17.28 5.78
N GLN A 30 3.95 17.87 6.95
CA GLN A 30 3.02 18.89 7.45
C GLN A 30 2.90 20.08 6.48
N MET A 31 4.01 20.55 5.91
CA MET A 31 4.01 21.64 4.92
C MET A 31 3.25 21.32 3.63
N ARG A 32 2.94 20.05 3.38
CA ARG A 32 2.15 19.58 2.21
C ARG A 32 0.67 19.44 2.52
N LEU A 33 0.26 19.73 3.76
CA LEU A 33 -1.12 19.61 4.23
C LEU A 33 -1.64 20.99 4.67
N PRO A 34 -1.83 21.94 3.73
CA PRO A 34 -2.35 23.25 4.07
C PRO A 34 -3.79 23.16 4.61
N TYR A 35 -4.20 24.17 5.37
CA TYR A 35 -5.54 24.24 5.95
C TYR A 35 -6.66 24.02 4.92
N GLU A 36 -6.52 24.63 3.74
CA GLU A 36 -7.49 24.50 2.65
C GLU A 36 -7.70 23.03 2.24
N LEU A 37 -6.62 22.26 2.12
CA LEU A 37 -6.69 20.84 1.79
C LEU A 37 -7.45 20.06 2.87
N LEU A 38 -7.12 20.29 4.14
CA LEU A 38 -7.77 19.61 5.27
C LEU A 38 -9.26 20.00 5.39
N SER A 39 -9.60 21.25 5.12
CA SER A 39 -10.98 21.74 5.07
C SER A 39 -11.78 21.08 3.94
N ASN A 40 -11.21 21.00 2.74
CA ASN A 40 -11.84 20.32 1.60
C ASN A 40 -12.00 18.83 1.88
N LEU A 41 -11.01 18.20 2.49
CA LEU A 41 -11.07 16.80 2.88
C LEU A 41 -12.16 16.56 3.93
N ALA A 42 -12.25 17.38 4.98
CA ALA A 42 -13.29 17.27 6.01
C ALA A 42 -14.70 17.34 5.41
N ASN A 43 -14.93 18.25 4.45
CA ASN A 43 -16.19 18.35 3.72
C ASN A 43 -16.48 17.10 2.89
N CYS A 44 -15.47 16.55 2.20
CA CYS A 44 -15.59 15.31 1.43
C CYS A 44 -16.01 14.13 2.31
N LEU A 45 -15.47 14.06 3.54
CA LEU A 45 -15.75 12.99 4.51
C LEU A 45 -17.10 13.10 5.21
N LEU A 46 -17.88 14.16 4.98
CA LEU A 46 -19.28 14.18 5.39
C LEU A 46 -20.07 13.06 4.68
N ASN A 47 -19.65 12.70 3.46
CA ASN A 47 -20.17 11.54 2.75
C ASN A 47 -19.41 10.27 3.15
N GLU A 48 -20.13 9.33 3.77
CA GLU A 48 -19.56 8.08 4.26
C GLU A 48 -19.02 7.15 3.16
N THR A 49 -19.41 7.38 1.90
CA THR A 49 -18.94 6.61 0.74
C THR A 49 -17.42 6.64 0.62
N VAL A 50 -16.77 7.74 1.00
CA VAL A 50 -15.30 7.86 0.97
C VAL A 50 -14.65 6.86 1.92
N PHE A 51 -15.21 6.66 3.11
CA PHE A 51 -14.70 5.66 4.06
C PHE A 51 -14.88 4.23 3.52
N GLU A 52 -16.00 3.95 2.88
CA GLU A 52 -16.24 2.63 2.27
C GLU A 52 -15.30 2.34 1.09
N ILE A 53 -15.00 3.35 0.25
CA ILE A 53 -13.98 3.23 -0.81
C ILE A 53 -12.62 2.88 -0.20
N VAL A 54 -12.18 3.61 0.83
CA VAL A 54 -10.87 3.38 1.47
C VAL A 54 -10.79 2.00 2.11
N LYS A 55 -11.86 1.54 2.77
CA LYS A 55 -11.94 0.16 3.32
C LYS A 55 -11.84 -0.89 2.22
N GLY A 56 -12.59 -0.73 1.13
CA GLY A 56 -12.52 -1.65 -0.01
C GLY A 56 -11.14 -1.69 -0.67
N LEU A 57 -10.47 -0.54 -0.81
CA LEU A 57 -9.09 -0.49 -1.33
C LEU A 57 -8.09 -1.21 -0.40
N LEU A 58 -8.27 -1.11 0.92
CA LEU A 58 -7.44 -1.80 1.90
C LEU A 58 -7.62 -3.32 1.84
N GLU A 59 -8.85 -3.80 1.68
CA GLU A 59 -9.13 -5.23 1.50
C GLU A 59 -8.53 -5.77 0.21
N ILE A 60 -8.69 -5.06 -0.91
CA ILE A 60 -8.10 -5.42 -2.20
C ILE A 60 -6.57 -5.45 -2.10
N GLN A 61 -5.96 -4.47 -1.41
CA GLN A 61 -4.52 -4.45 -1.15
C GLN A 61 -4.10 -5.69 -0.36
N HIS A 62 -4.79 -6.00 0.74
CA HIS A 62 -4.45 -7.14 1.59
C HIS A 62 -4.48 -8.47 0.82
N VAL A 63 -5.54 -8.70 0.04
CA VAL A 63 -5.66 -9.91 -0.79
C VAL A 63 -4.54 -9.97 -1.85
N THR A 64 -4.20 -8.82 -2.45
CA THR A 64 -3.12 -8.75 -3.44
C THR A 64 -1.77 -9.05 -2.81
N GLU A 65 -1.44 -8.45 -1.67
CA GLU A 65 -0.19 -8.69 -0.94
C GLU A 65 -0.06 -10.17 -0.52
N GLN A 66 -1.14 -10.77 -0.01
CA GLN A 66 -1.17 -12.19 0.30
C GLN A 66 -0.89 -13.04 -0.95
N HIS A 67 -1.52 -12.72 -2.07
CA HIS A 67 -1.31 -13.45 -3.32
C HIS A 67 0.15 -13.39 -3.80
N LEU A 68 0.74 -12.18 -3.84
CA LEU A 68 2.15 -12.00 -4.25
C LEU A 68 3.12 -12.69 -3.29
N TYR A 69 2.83 -12.67 -1.99
CA TYR A 69 3.61 -13.40 -1.00
C TYR A 69 3.57 -14.92 -1.24
N GLN A 70 2.38 -15.47 -1.52
CA GLN A 70 2.24 -16.90 -1.84
C GLN A 70 2.97 -17.26 -3.14
N GLN A 71 2.92 -16.43 -4.17
CA GLN A 71 3.69 -16.63 -5.41
C GLN A 71 5.20 -16.69 -5.11
N ARG A 72 5.71 -15.81 -4.24
CA ARG A 72 7.11 -15.83 -3.81
C ARG A 72 7.49 -17.10 -3.07
N LEU A 73 6.64 -17.57 -2.15
CA LEU A 73 6.87 -18.83 -1.45
C LEU A 73 6.91 -20.03 -2.40
N GLN A 74 6.00 -20.08 -3.37
CA GLN A 74 5.97 -21.13 -4.40
C GLN A 74 7.25 -21.12 -5.24
N PHE A 75 7.72 -19.95 -5.67
CA PHE A 75 8.98 -19.83 -6.39
C PHE A 75 10.16 -20.36 -5.57
N ILE A 76 10.29 -19.94 -4.30
CA ILE A 76 11.37 -20.39 -3.41
C ILE A 76 11.32 -21.91 -3.20
N ASN A 77 10.14 -22.46 -2.97
CA ASN A 77 9.97 -23.90 -2.77
C ASN A 77 10.33 -24.70 -4.03
N SER A 78 9.93 -24.22 -5.22
CA SER A 78 10.31 -24.83 -6.50
C SER A 78 11.84 -24.89 -6.66
N LYS A 79 12.55 -23.80 -6.30
CA LYS A 79 14.02 -23.78 -6.36
C LYS A 79 14.68 -24.72 -5.34
N LYS A 80 14.13 -24.85 -4.14
CA LYS A 80 14.61 -25.84 -3.15
C LYS A 80 14.45 -27.28 -3.64
N ILE A 81 13.35 -27.60 -4.33
CA ILE A 81 13.13 -28.93 -4.91
C ILE A 81 14.17 -29.19 -6.01
N GLN A 82 14.39 -28.22 -6.92
CA GLN A 82 15.42 -28.33 -7.98
C GLN A 82 16.82 -28.54 -7.39
N GLU A 83 17.17 -27.83 -6.33
CA GLU A 83 18.43 -28.03 -5.62
C GLU A 83 18.58 -29.46 -5.10
N GLN A 84 17.53 -30.03 -4.49
CA GLN A 84 17.53 -31.41 -4.01
C GLN A 84 17.63 -32.44 -5.15
N GLU A 85 17.03 -32.15 -6.30
CA GLU A 85 17.14 -33.00 -7.49
C GLU A 85 18.57 -33.04 -8.01
N ILE A 86 19.26 -31.90 -8.08
CA ILE A 86 20.69 -31.82 -8.44
C ILE A 86 21.52 -32.64 -7.45
N LEU A 87 21.24 -32.52 -6.13
CA LEU A 87 21.96 -33.27 -5.10
C LEU A 87 21.84 -34.79 -5.26
N LYS A 88 20.66 -35.27 -5.66
CA LYS A 88 20.38 -36.70 -5.92
C LYS A 88 20.98 -37.16 -7.25
N GLN A 89 20.85 -36.37 -8.31
CA GLN A 89 21.32 -36.73 -9.65
C GLN A 89 22.84 -36.95 -9.71
N TYR A 90 23.61 -36.19 -8.94
CA TYR A 90 25.08 -36.27 -8.90
C TYR A 90 25.62 -36.85 -7.59
N GLU A 91 24.85 -37.71 -6.91
CA GLU A 91 25.22 -38.28 -5.61
C GLU A 91 26.61 -38.96 -5.62
N HIS A 92 26.95 -39.65 -6.71
CA HIS A 92 28.21 -40.40 -6.84
C HIS A 92 29.32 -39.66 -7.61
N ASN A 93 29.12 -38.39 -8.00
CA ASN A 93 30.13 -37.61 -8.70
C ASN A 93 30.29 -36.22 -8.07
N THR A 94 31.17 -36.15 -7.07
CA THR A 94 31.41 -34.96 -6.25
C THR A 94 31.80 -33.73 -7.07
N ASP A 95 32.71 -33.87 -8.04
CA ASP A 95 33.20 -32.74 -8.84
C ASP A 95 32.08 -32.16 -9.72
N LYS A 96 31.33 -33.02 -10.42
CA LYS A 96 30.17 -32.57 -11.20
C LYS A 96 29.07 -31.99 -10.31
N LYS A 97 28.85 -32.56 -9.12
CA LYS A 97 27.86 -32.05 -8.16
C LYS A 97 28.18 -30.62 -7.74
N ILE A 98 29.44 -30.34 -7.38
CA ILE A 98 29.88 -28.99 -6.98
C ILE A 98 29.70 -28.01 -8.14
N GLU A 99 30.13 -28.38 -9.35
CA GLU A 99 30.00 -27.55 -10.54
C GLU A 99 28.54 -27.18 -10.85
N GLN A 100 27.63 -28.16 -10.80
CA GLN A 100 26.21 -27.93 -11.09
C GLN A 100 25.53 -27.08 -10.01
N LEU A 101 25.84 -27.31 -8.72
CA LEU A 101 25.31 -26.49 -7.63
C LEU A 101 25.77 -25.04 -7.73
N GLN A 102 27.05 -24.79 -8.04
CA GLN A 102 27.56 -23.44 -8.22
C GLN A 102 26.84 -22.71 -9.37
N LYS A 103 26.68 -23.37 -10.51
CA LYS A 103 25.93 -22.81 -11.65
C LYS A 103 24.48 -22.52 -11.28
N PHE A 104 23.83 -23.46 -10.60
CA PHE A 104 22.45 -23.31 -10.15
C PHE A 104 22.29 -22.13 -9.19
N MET A 105 23.16 -21.98 -8.19
CA MET A 105 23.10 -20.89 -7.22
C MET A 105 23.23 -19.50 -7.87
N ILE A 106 24.12 -19.37 -8.87
CA ILE A 106 24.30 -18.11 -9.59
C ILE A 106 23.01 -17.77 -10.37
N LEU A 107 22.49 -18.72 -11.14
CA LEU A 107 21.27 -18.53 -11.93
C LEU A 107 20.05 -18.24 -11.03
N GLN A 108 19.86 -19.02 -9.98
CA GLN A 108 18.77 -18.87 -9.03
C GLN A 108 18.76 -17.47 -8.39
N LYS A 109 19.93 -16.90 -8.08
CA LYS A 109 20.02 -15.56 -7.49
C LYS A 109 19.49 -14.49 -8.44
N ASP A 110 19.82 -14.57 -9.72
CA ASP A 110 19.38 -13.58 -10.70
C ASP A 110 17.90 -13.78 -11.07
N GLU A 111 17.44 -15.03 -11.17
CA GLU A 111 16.01 -15.33 -11.33
C GLU A 111 15.18 -14.84 -10.14
N LEU A 112 15.66 -15.02 -8.91
CA LEU A 112 14.97 -14.53 -7.71
C LEU A 112 14.86 -12.99 -7.71
N LYS A 113 15.94 -12.29 -8.10
CA LYS A 113 15.89 -10.83 -8.22
C LYS A 113 14.89 -10.38 -9.28
N ALA A 114 14.90 -11.02 -10.46
CA ALA A 114 13.96 -10.69 -11.53
C ALA A 114 12.50 -10.96 -11.10
N PHE A 115 12.28 -12.07 -10.39
CA PHE A 115 11.00 -12.42 -9.82
C PHE A 115 10.52 -11.39 -8.78
N ASP A 116 11.36 -11.07 -7.79
CA ASP A 116 11.03 -10.08 -6.75
C ASP A 116 10.79 -8.69 -7.37
N MET A 117 11.55 -8.29 -8.40
CA MET A 117 11.31 -7.05 -9.13
C MET A 117 9.94 -7.03 -9.83
N ASN A 118 9.51 -8.15 -10.41
CA ASN A 118 8.18 -8.26 -11.01
C ASN A 118 7.07 -8.09 -9.96
N LEU A 119 7.23 -8.69 -8.77
CA LEU A 119 6.26 -8.50 -7.67
C LEU A 119 6.17 -7.03 -7.24
N VAL A 120 7.31 -6.33 -7.14
CA VAL A 120 7.32 -4.90 -6.80
C VAL A 120 6.61 -4.07 -7.88
N LEU A 121 6.80 -4.37 -9.16
CA LEU A 121 6.07 -3.68 -10.24
C LEU A 121 4.55 -3.88 -10.15
N GLN A 122 4.10 -5.06 -9.71
CA GLN A 122 2.67 -5.31 -9.47
C GLN A 122 2.15 -4.48 -8.29
N LEU A 123 2.94 -4.32 -7.23
CA LEU A 123 2.60 -3.45 -6.09
C LEU A 123 2.54 -1.98 -6.53
N ASP A 124 3.51 -1.51 -7.31
CA ASP A 124 3.52 -0.14 -7.84
C ASP A 124 2.28 0.15 -8.71
N GLN A 125 1.85 -0.82 -9.52
CA GLN A 125 0.62 -0.71 -10.29
C GLN A 125 -0.60 -0.58 -9.37
N LYS A 126 -0.66 -1.33 -8.26
CA LYS A 126 -1.75 -1.20 -7.28
C LYS A 126 -1.79 0.16 -6.61
N VAL A 127 -0.63 0.74 -6.30
CA VAL A 127 -0.57 2.13 -5.78
C VAL A 127 -1.14 3.10 -6.80
N ALA A 128 -0.76 2.98 -8.08
CA ALA A 128 -1.28 3.83 -9.15
C ALA A 128 -2.80 3.66 -9.35
N ASP A 129 -3.32 2.45 -9.26
CA ASP A 129 -4.76 2.17 -9.35
C ASP A 129 -5.52 2.81 -8.16
N GLN A 130 -5.01 2.66 -6.94
CA GLN A 130 -5.59 3.27 -5.72
C GLN A 130 -5.62 4.80 -5.82
N GLN A 131 -4.52 5.41 -6.26
CA GLN A 131 -4.44 6.86 -6.49
C GLN A 131 -5.53 7.33 -7.48
N GLN A 132 -5.68 6.64 -8.61
CA GLN A 132 -6.69 6.98 -9.62
C GLN A 132 -8.12 6.79 -9.11
N ILE A 133 -8.39 5.76 -8.31
CA ILE A 133 -9.73 5.53 -7.76
C ILE A 133 -10.10 6.67 -6.80
N LEU A 134 -9.19 7.07 -5.91
CA LEU A 134 -9.41 8.16 -4.95
C LEU A 134 -9.51 9.52 -5.65
N GLU A 135 -8.70 9.77 -6.66
CA GLU A 135 -8.78 10.97 -7.51
C GLU A 135 -10.14 11.05 -8.23
N LYS A 136 -10.60 9.95 -8.85
CA LYS A 136 -11.91 9.89 -9.52
C LYS A 136 -13.09 10.00 -8.55
N ALA A 137 -12.93 9.52 -7.32
CA ALA A 137 -13.90 9.71 -6.25
C ALA A 137 -13.90 11.15 -5.70
N GLY A 138 -13.01 12.01 -6.18
CA GLY A 138 -12.92 13.42 -5.79
C GLY A 138 -12.32 13.62 -4.41
N VAL A 139 -11.55 12.65 -3.88
CA VAL A 139 -10.95 12.75 -2.55
C VAL A 139 -9.76 13.72 -2.58
N PRO A 140 -9.80 14.84 -1.84
CA PRO A 140 -8.73 15.82 -1.86
C PRO A 140 -7.38 15.25 -1.43
N GLY A 141 -6.32 15.66 -2.13
CA GLY A 141 -4.93 15.24 -1.85
C GLY A 141 -4.50 13.97 -2.59
N PHE A 142 -5.42 13.29 -3.27
CA PHE A 142 -5.12 12.13 -4.10
C PHE A 142 -5.10 12.50 -5.59
N TYR A 143 -4.01 12.11 -6.22
CA TYR A 143 -3.75 12.28 -7.65
C TYR A 143 -2.64 11.30 -8.05
N LEU A 144 -2.60 10.89 -9.32
CA LEU A 144 -1.56 10.00 -9.82
C LEU A 144 -0.17 10.67 -9.69
N THR A 145 0.76 10.03 -8.96
CA THR A 145 2.11 10.56 -8.79
C THR A 145 3.13 9.45 -8.54
N LYS A 146 4.34 9.66 -9.09
CA LYS A 146 5.52 8.82 -8.84
C LYS A 146 6.53 9.48 -7.90
N ASN A 147 6.23 10.68 -7.41
CA ASN A 147 7.12 11.38 -6.48
C ASN A 147 7.07 10.70 -5.10
N PRO A 148 8.18 10.17 -4.56
CA PRO A 148 8.18 9.45 -3.30
C PRO A 148 7.68 10.27 -2.10
N LEU A 149 7.91 11.59 -2.12
CA LEU A 149 7.44 12.48 -1.06
C LEU A 149 5.91 12.59 -1.09
N GLU A 150 5.34 12.82 -2.26
CA GLU A 150 3.89 12.96 -2.44
C GLU A 150 3.16 11.64 -2.14
N ILE A 151 3.74 10.50 -2.56
CA ILE A 151 3.22 9.17 -2.18
C ILE A 151 3.18 9.02 -0.66
N LYS A 152 4.23 9.43 0.06
CA LYS A 152 4.23 9.40 1.53
C LYS A 152 3.18 10.32 2.15
N VAL A 153 2.93 11.49 1.58
CA VAL A 153 1.84 12.38 2.02
C VAL A 153 0.49 11.70 1.83
N GLN A 154 0.23 11.10 0.66
CA GLN A 154 -1.00 10.36 0.39
C GLN A 154 -1.18 9.15 1.32
N MET A 155 -0.09 8.46 1.68
CA MET A 155 -0.14 7.40 2.70
C MET A 155 -0.56 7.93 4.07
N HIS A 156 -0.07 9.10 4.49
CA HIS A 156 -0.52 9.73 5.74
C HIS A 156 -1.99 10.13 5.68
N LEU A 157 -2.45 10.67 4.55
CA LEU A 157 -3.87 10.97 4.36
C LEU A 157 -4.72 9.70 4.46
N LEU A 158 -4.33 8.58 3.84
CA LEU A 158 -5.04 7.30 3.98
C LEU A 158 -5.12 6.84 5.44
N ASP A 159 -4.03 6.94 6.19
CA ASP A 159 -4.01 6.62 7.62
C ASP A 159 -4.98 7.51 8.41
N PHE A 160 -5.07 8.81 8.07
CA PHE A 160 -6.04 9.71 8.69
C PHE A 160 -7.48 9.26 8.42
N LEU A 161 -7.81 8.92 7.17
CA LEU A 161 -9.14 8.44 6.79
C LEU A 161 -9.51 7.16 7.53
N LEU A 162 -8.58 6.21 7.64
CA LEU A 162 -8.79 4.96 8.36
C LEU A 162 -9.00 5.20 9.86
N ARG A 163 -8.25 6.10 10.48
CA ARG A 163 -8.44 6.46 11.90
C ARG A 163 -9.79 7.12 12.14
N LEU A 164 -10.16 8.11 11.31
CA LEU A 164 -11.45 8.80 11.40
C LEU A 164 -12.62 7.84 11.23
N SER A 165 -12.52 6.84 10.33
CA SER A 165 -13.57 5.84 10.11
C SER A 165 -13.90 4.99 11.35
N ARG A 166 -13.03 5.01 12.38
CA ARG A 166 -13.18 4.26 13.63
C ARG A 166 -13.60 5.16 14.80
N MET A 167 -13.66 6.47 14.60
CA MET A 167 -14.04 7.43 15.64
C MET A 167 -15.56 7.57 15.73
N SER A 168 -16.07 7.75 16.94
CA SER A 168 -17.46 8.15 17.16
C SER A 168 -17.62 9.62 16.83
N VAL A 169 -18.23 9.91 15.67
CA VAL A 169 -18.56 11.29 15.29
C VAL A 169 -19.68 11.80 16.19
N PRO A 170 -19.56 13.03 16.75
CA PRO A 170 -20.63 13.62 17.54
C PRO A 170 -21.90 13.80 16.68
N ILE A 171 -23.03 13.31 17.19
CA ILE A 171 -24.39 13.49 16.64
C ILE A 171 -24.95 14.82 17.14
#